data_AF-A0AAX0I611-F1
#
_entry.id   AF-A0AAX0I611-F1
#
_cell.length_a   1.000
_cell.length_b   1.000
_cell.length_c   1.000
_cell.angle_alpha   90.00
_cell.angle_beta   90.00
_cell.angle_gamma   90.00
#
_symmetry.space_group_name_H-M   'P 1'
#
loop_
_entity.id
_entity.type
_entity.pdbx_description
1 polymer ?
#
loop_
_entity_poly.entity_id
_entity_poly.type
_entity_poly.pdbx_seq_one_letter_code
_entity_poly.pdbx_strand_id
1 'polypeptide(L)'
;MDIIAILQKKISLLDSGGHSAGLKATLSHIEIAFRHLMRGQKDEDQTAFTDAVYRTNQAFEGGIKEAYRVLTKKNPENVRPYEIELHFSKSGTFRQRVLDQFTNYRKEWRNPSTHDYKLDFNESEAFLAIVSVTAFSCLLLDEIARQLAYDREVVAVQEIAGKVRQEVNVSNGDLLTRTVEALKVYFLRRTYEHIKSGTAAQWLGSVSGFLAAIIPDVAITIDAPLGRESLHITADLLIECGNERVIVEIKNRLNILTYKHLLNQVEQLMLSSGISDGVIFFLPTMLESEKIYEAENVILDGNGRLRTISPVAI
;
A
#
# COMPACT_ATOMS: atom_id res chain seq x y z
N MET A 1 -12.78 15.09 10.63
CA MET A 1 -11.88 13.93 10.44
C MET A 1 -10.56 14.29 11.09
N ASP A 2 -10.13 13.54 12.10
CA ASP A 2 -8.85 13.79 12.78
C ASP A 2 -7.74 13.00 12.07
N ILE A 3 -6.93 13.69 11.27
CA ILE A 3 -5.89 13.07 10.46
C ILE A 3 -4.68 12.62 11.30
N ILE A 4 -4.43 13.25 12.45
CA ILE A 4 -3.38 12.83 13.39
C ILE A 4 -3.79 11.53 14.06
N ALA A 5 -5.06 11.39 14.48
CA ALA A 5 -5.57 10.13 15.01
C ALA A 5 -5.50 8.98 13.98
N ILE A 6 -5.73 9.27 12.69
CA ILE A 6 -5.54 8.28 11.61
C ILE A 6 -4.07 7.84 11.54
N LEU A 7 -3.14 8.80 11.58
CA LEU A 7 -1.70 8.52 11.57
C LEU A 7 -1.28 7.66 12.77
N GLN A 8 -1.70 8.04 13.98
CA GLN A 8 -1.46 7.29 15.22
C GLN A 8 -1.95 5.84 15.11
N LYS A 9 -3.18 5.66 14.63
CA LYS A 9 -3.76 4.32 14.45
C LYS A 9 -2.94 3.50 13.44
N LYS A 10 -2.54 4.07 12.31
CA LYS A 10 -1.70 3.37 11.32
C LYS A 10 -0.37 2.90 11.94
N ILE A 11 0.30 3.76 12.70
CA ILE A 11 1.56 3.41 13.40
C ILE A 11 1.34 2.29 14.42
N SER A 12 0.23 2.31 15.17
CA SER A 12 -0.06 1.29 16.17
C SER A 12 -0.33 -0.11 15.61
N LEU A 13 -0.69 -0.21 14.33
CA LEU A 13 -0.96 -1.47 13.63
C LEU A 13 0.29 -2.10 13.01
N LEU A 14 1.45 -1.42 13.09
CA LEU A 14 2.71 -1.94 12.60
C LEU A 14 3.43 -2.75 13.67
N ASP A 15 4.01 -3.87 13.22
CA ASP A 15 4.93 -4.66 14.04
C ASP A 15 6.19 -3.83 14.37
N SER A 16 6.78 -4.06 15.55
CA SER A 16 8.00 -3.37 15.94
C SER A 16 9.19 -3.77 15.06
N GLY A 17 10.06 -2.81 14.72
CA GLY A 17 11.29 -3.06 13.99
C GLY A 17 12.18 -1.83 13.90
N GLY A 18 13.21 -1.88 13.04
CA GLY A 18 14.18 -0.77 12.87
C GLY A 18 13.57 0.56 12.42
N HIS A 19 12.35 0.54 11.88
CA HIS A 19 11.61 1.73 11.44
C HIS A 19 10.81 2.40 12.58
N SER A 20 10.54 1.69 13.68
CA SER A 20 9.56 2.13 14.69
C SER A 20 9.98 3.41 15.43
N ALA A 21 11.27 3.60 15.69
CA ALA A 21 11.77 4.80 16.37
C ALA A 21 11.56 6.06 15.51
N GLY A 22 11.91 5.99 14.22
CA GLY A 22 11.74 7.10 13.28
C GLY A 22 10.27 7.47 13.04
N LEU A 23 9.37 6.48 12.95
CA LEU A 23 7.94 6.74 12.83
C LEU A 23 7.34 7.39 14.08
N LYS A 24 7.74 6.94 15.27
CA LYS A 24 7.33 7.57 16.54
C LYS A 24 7.84 9.00 16.64
N ALA A 25 9.07 9.27 16.21
CA ALA A 25 9.62 10.62 16.15
C ALA A 25 8.85 11.50 15.17
N THR A 26 8.51 10.98 13.98
CA THR A 26 7.68 11.67 12.97
C THR A 26 6.33 12.09 13.55
N LEU A 27 5.61 11.16 14.19
CA LEU A 27 4.35 11.47 14.87
C LEU A 27 4.52 12.52 15.97
N SER A 28 5.54 12.37 16.82
CA SER A 28 5.81 13.31 17.90
C SER A 28 6.07 14.73 17.36
N HIS A 29 6.83 14.87 16.28
CA HIS A 29 7.05 16.15 15.62
C HIS A 29 5.75 16.77 15.09
N ILE A 30 4.85 15.99 14.50
CA ILE A 30 3.53 16.47 14.04
C ILE A 30 2.67 16.94 15.23
N GLU A 31 2.64 16.18 16.33
CA GLU A 31 1.89 16.56 17.54
C GLU A 31 2.46 17.82 18.21
N ILE A 32 3.79 17.97 18.22
CA ILE A 32 4.45 19.19 18.69
C ILE A 32 4.11 20.37 17.77
N ALA A 33 4.13 20.18 16.44
CA ALA A 33 3.74 21.22 15.49
C ALA A 33 2.31 21.71 15.74
N PHE A 34 1.37 20.78 15.97
CA PHE A 34 0.00 21.12 16.31
C PHE A 34 -0.10 21.91 17.62
N ARG A 35 0.67 21.53 18.65
CA ARG A 35 0.74 22.32 19.89
C ARG A 35 1.27 23.74 19.68
N HIS A 36 2.25 23.92 18.80
CA HIS A 36 2.75 25.25 18.44
C HIS A 36 1.69 26.08 17.70
N LEU A 37 0.94 25.49 16.76
CA LEU A 37 -0.18 26.17 16.12
C LEU A 37 -1.20 26.66 17.16
N MET A 38 -1.61 25.79 18.08
CA MET A 38 -2.54 26.14 19.15
C MET A 38 -2.01 27.24 20.07
N ARG A 39 -0.70 27.22 20.36
CA ARG A 39 -0.02 28.28 21.13
C ARG A 39 -0.12 29.62 20.41
N GLY A 40 0.22 29.68 19.12
CA GLY A 40 0.14 30.91 18.33
C GLY A 40 -1.28 31.47 18.23
N GLN A 41 -2.29 30.60 18.13
CA GLN A 41 -3.70 31.00 18.11
C GLN A 41 -4.20 31.52 19.46
N LYS A 42 -3.81 30.88 20.57
CA LYS A 42 -4.34 31.18 21.90
C LYS A 42 -3.63 32.36 22.56
N ASP A 43 -2.31 32.40 22.42
CA ASP A 43 -1.45 33.33 23.14
C ASP A 43 -0.95 34.48 22.23
N GLU A 44 -1.47 34.55 20.99
CA GLU A 44 -1.07 35.52 19.94
C GLU A 44 0.44 35.50 19.61
N ASP A 45 1.12 34.38 19.89
CA ASP A 45 2.54 34.19 19.65
C ASP A 45 2.83 33.84 18.18
N GLN A 46 3.15 34.86 17.39
CA GLN A 46 3.50 34.71 15.97
C GLN A 46 4.72 33.81 15.74
N THR A 47 5.67 33.74 16.69
CA THR A 47 6.86 32.90 16.53
C THR A 47 6.53 31.41 16.58
N ALA A 48 5.41 31.06 17.22
CA ALA A 48 4.95 29.68 17.31
C ALA A 48 4.60 29.07 15.94
N PHE A 49 4.14 29.87 14.98
CA PHE A 49 3.82 29.36 13.65
C PHE A 49 5.08 28.92 12.90
N THR A 50 6.18 29.64 13.09
CA THR A 50 7.49 29.27 12.54
C THR A 50 8.02 27.99 13.22
N ASP A 51 7.88 27.87 14.54
CA ASP A 51 8.21 26.62 15.27
C ASP A 51 7.40 25.43 14.75
N ALA A 52 6.12 25.63 14.45
CA ALA A 52 5.26 24.58 13.90
C ALA A 52 5.80 24.07 12.55
N VAL A 53 6.19 24.98 11.65
CA VAL A 53 6.76 24.61 10.34
C VAL A 53 8.11 23.89 10.49
N TYR A 54 8.97 24.29 11.42
CA TYR A 54 10.21 23.54 11.67
C TYR A 54 9.96 22.10 12.12
N ARG A 55 8.93 21.89 12.94
CA ARG A 55 8.54 20.55 13.39
C ARG A 55 7.94 19.73 12.26
N THR A 56 7.12 20.31 11.38
CA THR A 56 6.62 19.59 10.20
C THR A 56 7.75 19.25 9.23
N ASN A 57 8.79 20.08 9.11
CA ASN A 57 9.96 19.77 8.28
C ASN A 57 10.79 18.60 8.85
N GLN A 58 10.94 18.52 10.17
CA GLN A 58 11.55 17.35 10.83
C GLN A 58 10.73 16.08 10.58
N ALA A 59 9.41 16.16 10.70
CA ALA A 59 8.51 15.04 10.40
C ALA A 59 8.57 14.63 8.93
N PHE A 60 8.57 15.58 7.99
CA PHE A 60 8.67 15.29 6.55
C PHE A 60 9.97 14.53 6.24
N GLU A 61 11.12 15.03 6.70
CA GLU A 61 12.41 14.38 6.46
C GLU A 61 12.48 13.00 7.15
N GLY A 62 11.99 12.88 8.39
CA GLY A 62 11.93 11.61 9.10
C GLY A 62 11.07 10.58 8.38
N GLY A 63 9.85 10.97 7.97
CA GLY A 63 8.89 10.10 7.31
C GLY A 63 9.41 9.53 5.99
N ILE A 64 9.98 10.38 5.12
CA ILE A 64 10.53 9.92 3.83
C ILE A 64 11.76 9.03 4.02
N LYS A 65 12.59 9.30 5.04
CA LYS A 65 13.77 8.48 5.35
C LYS A 65 13.37 7.09 5.85
N GLU A 66 12.36 7.00 6.71
CA GLU A 66 11.88 5.69 7.17
C GLU A 66 11.21 4.89 6.05
N ALA A 67 10.44 5.55 5.17
CA ALA A 67 9.90 4.89 3.99
C ALA A 67 11.03 4.37 3.08
N TYR A 68 12.06 5.18 2.80
CA TYR A 68 13.22 4.76 2.04
C TYR A 68 13.95 3.57 2.68
N ARG A 69 14.16 3.61 4.00
CA ARG A 69 14.80 2.52 4.76
C ARG A 69 14.06 1.20 4.55
N VAL A 70 12.74 1.22 4.72
CA VAL A 70 11.91 0.02 4.61
C VAL A 70 11.85 -0.48 3.17
N LEU A 71 11.62 0.40 2.20
CA LEU A 71 11.42 0.03 0.80
C LEU A 71 12.72 -0.45 0.13
N THR A 72 13.86 0.13 0.48
CA THR A 72 15.15 -0.18 -0.17
C THR A 72 16.06 -1.09 0.64
N LYS A 73 15.75 -1.31 1.93
CA LYS A 73 16.62 -1.99 2.91
C LYS A 73 17.98 -1.29 3.13
N LYS A 74 18.11 -0.01 2.77
CA LYS A 74 19.35 0.78 2.94
C LYS A 74 19.25 1.76 4.10
N ASN A 75 20.39 2.20 4.63
CA ASN A 75 20.43 3.24 5.66
C ASN A 75 20.23 4.63 5.02
N PRO A 76 19.20 5.41 5.41
CA PRO A 76 18.90 6.72 4.82
C PRO A 76 19.64 7.91 5.45
N GLU A 77 20.49 7.71 6.47
CA GLU A 77 21.07 8.82 7.26
C GLU A 77 21.75 9.91 6.41
N ASN A 78 22.52 9.49 5.40
CA ASN A 78 23.26 10.39 4.50
C ASN A 78 22.56 10.62 3.15
N VAL A 79 21.34 10.12 2.97
CA VAL A 79 20.57 10.28 1.74
C VAL A 79 19.75 11.56 1.83
N ARG A 80 19.91 12.44 0.84
CA ARG A 80 19.22 13.74 0.83
C ARG A 80 17.75 13.57 0.46
N PRO A 81 16.82 14.39 0.98
CA PRO A 81 15.40 14.30 0.63
C PRO A 81 15.09 14.27 -0.86
N TYR A 82 15.78 15.09 -1.67
CA TYR A 82 15.56 15.09 -3.13
C TYR A 82 15.96 13.76 -3.79
N GLU A 83 16.93 13.03 -3.24
CA GLU A 83 17.39 11.74 -3.76
C GLU A 83 16.35 10.66 -3.46
N ILE A 84 15.72 10.75 -2.28
CA ILE A 84 14.61 9.88 -1.89
C ILE A 84 13.39 10.14 -2.78
N GLU A 85 13.03 11.40 -3.02
CA GLU A 85 11.95 11.77 -3.95
C GLU A 85 12.22 11.24 -5.37
N LEU A 86 13.45 11.41 -5.88
CA LEU A 86 13.83 10.88 -7.19
C LEU A 86 13.76 9.35 -7.23
N HIS A 87 14.11 8.69 -6.13
CA HIS A 87 13.97 7.25 -6.01
C HIS A 87 12.49 6.83 -6.11
N PHE A 88 11.59 7.44 -5.32
CA PHE A 88 10.15 7.13 -5.36
C PHE A 88 9.51 7.39 -6.72
N SER A 89 9.98 8.42 -7.44
CA SER A 89 9.56 8.68 -8.81
C SER A 89 10.00 7.58 -9.77
N LYS A 90 11.28 7.16 -9.70
CA LYS A 90 11.83 6.11 -10.58
C LYS A 90 11.25 4.72 -10.29
N SER A 91 10.94 4.42 -9.03
CA SER A 91 10.35 3.13 -8.63
C SER A 91 8.85 3.06 -8.86
N GLY A 92 8.19 4.18 -9.21
CA GLY A 92 6.74 4.24 -9.32
C GLY A 92 6.01 4.01 -7.98
N THR A 93 6.69 4.20 -6.85
CA THR A 93 6.12 3.98 -5.51
C THR A 93 4.89 4.87 -5.26
N PHE A 94 4.91 6.09 -5.80
CA PHE A 94 3.78 7.01 -5.75
C PHE A 94 3.42 7.53 -7.13
N ARG A 95 2.14 7.84 -7.33
CA ARG A 95 1.68 8.55 -8.53
C ARG A 95 2.32 9.94 -8.61
N GLN A 96 2.56 10.41 -9.83
CA GLN A 96 3.25 11.69 -10.06
C GLN A 96 2.60 12.87 -9.32
N ARG A 97 1.26 12.97 -9.33
CA ARG A 97 0.52 13.98 -8.55
C ARG A 97 0.95 14.06 -7.09
N VAL A 98 1.16 12.91 -6.43
CA VAL A 98 1.54 12.85 -5.02
C VAL A 98 3.00 13.29 -4.85
N LEU A 99 3.89 12.83 -5.73
CA LEU A 99 5.30 13.21 -5.74
C LEU A 99 5.50 14.71 -6.00
N ASP A 100 4.66 15.31 -6.83
CA ASP A 100 4.67 16.75 -7.07
C ASP A 100 4.34 17.51 -5.77
N GLN A 101 3.41 17.00 -4.94
CA GLN A 101 3.12 17.60 -3.63
C GLN A 101 4.31 17.49 -2.66
N PHE A 102 5.02 16.35 -2.63
CA PHE A 102 6.24 16.22 -1.82
C PHE A 102 7.32 17.21 -2.28
N THR A 103 7.51 17.29 -3.59
CA THR A 103 8.49 18.20 -4.22
C THR A 103 8.17 19.66 -3.91
N ASN A 104 6.90 20.05 -4.03
CA ASN A 104 6.45 21.40 -3.74
C ASN A 104 6.61 21.72 -2.26
N TYR A 105 6.20 20.81 -1.36
CA TYR A 105 6.42 21.00 0.08
C TYR A 105 7.90 21.20 0.41
N ARG A 106 8.79 20.39 -0.17
CA ARG A 106 10.23 20.53 0.04
C ARG A 106 10.75 21.89 -0.45
N LYS A 107 10.31 22.34 -1.62
CA LYS A 107 10.79 23.59 -2.24
C LYS A 107 10.27 24.84 -1.53
N GLU A 108 9.03 24.84 -1.08
CA GLU A 108 8.37 26.04 -0.56
C GLU A 108 8.39 26.12 0.98
N TRP A 109 8.41 25.00 1.71
CA TRP A 109 8.48 25.00 3.18
C TRP A 109 9.85 24.55 3.68
N ARG A 110 10.32 23.36 3.28
CA ARG A 110 11.52 22.76 3.89
C ARG A 110 12.78 23.55 3.55
N ASN A 111 13.10 23.75 2.27
CA ASN A 111 14.35 24.39 1.88
C ASN A 111 14.45 25.85 2.35
N PRO A 112 13.41 26.70 2.20
CA PRO A 112 13.47 28.07 2.66
C PRO A 112 13.70 28.16 4.17
N SER A 113 12.99 27.34 4.96
CA SER A 113 13.20 27.27 6.42
C SER A 113 14.62 26.82 6.83
N THR A 114 15.36 26.15 5.95
CA THR A 114 16.74 25.70 6.25
C THR A 114 17.78 26.76 5.87
N HIS A 115 17.44 27.69 4.97
CA HIS A 115 18.42 28.54 4.30
C HIS A 115 18.15 30.04 4.45
N ASP A 116 16.93 30.45 4.79
CA ASP A 116 16.57 31.84 5.04
C ASP A 116 16.29 32.06 6.53
N TYR A 117 17.25 32.67 7.22
CA TYR A 117 17.16 32.95 8.66
C TYR A 117 16.23 34.12 9.01
N LYS A 118 15.67 34.82 8.02
CA LYS A 118 14.69 35.90 8.20
C LYS A 118 13.26 35.47 7.91
N LEU A 119 13.08 34.24 7.42
CA LEU A 119 11.79 33.71 7.06
C LEU A 119 10.92 33.49 8.30
N ASP A 120 9.77 34.13 8.33
CA ASP A 120 8.68 33.89 9.25
C ASP A 120 7.50 33.23 8.52
N PHE A 121 6.77 32.38 9.23
CA PHE A 121 5.55 31.78 8.74
C PHE A 121 4.37 32.27 9.56
N ASN A 122 3.24 32.48 8.90
CA ASN A 122 1.99 32.83 9.57
C ASN A 122 1.14 31.60 9.91
N GLU A 123 0.01 31.83 10.59
CA GLU A 123 -0.95 30.80 10.99
C GLU A 123 -1.41 29.91 9.82
N SER A 124 -1.74 30.50 8.68
CA SER A 124 -2.27 29.76 7.52
C SER A 124 -1.20 28.84 6.92
N GLU A 125 0.04 29.30 6.87
CA GLU A 125 1.18 28.51 6.38
C GLU A 125 1.51 27.36 7.33
N ALA A 126 1.51 27.62 8.65
CA ALA A 126 1.70 26.60 9.67
C ALA A 126 0.59 25.52 9.61
N PHE A 127 -0.66 25.95 9.49
CA PHE A 127 -1.79 25.04 9.33
C PHE A 127 -1.64 24.16 8.07
N LEU A 128 -1.34 24.76 6.91
CA LEU A 128 -1.13 24.03 5.67
C LEU A 128 0.04 23.05 5.75
N ALA A 129 1.13 23.43 6.41
CA ALA A 129 2.28 22.56 6.61
C ALA A 129 1.93 21.32 7.44
N ILE A 130 1.19 21.50 8.55
CA ILE A 130 0.74 20.40 9.41
C ILE A 130 -0.16 19.44 8.65
N VAL A 131 -1.17 19.96 7.94
CA VAL A 131 -2.10 19.13 7.16
C VAL A 131 -1.36 18.35 6.08
N SER A 132 -0.47 19.01 5.34
CA SER A 132 0.31 18.39 4.25
C SER A 132 1.20 17.26 4.77
N VAL A 133 2.03 17.53 5.78
CA VAL A 133 2.97 16.52 6.31
C VAL A 133 2.25 15.37 6.99
N THR A 134 1.11 15.62 7.65
CA THR A 134 0.32 14.53 8.24
C THR A 134 -0.28 13.64 7.15
N ALA A 135 -0.79 14.23 6.06
CA ALA A 135 -1.29 13.47 4.92
C ALA A 135 -0.18 12.66 4.23
N PHE A 136 0.99 13.27 4.01
CA PHE A 136 2.15 12.58 3.43
C PHE A 136 2.60 11.41 4.30
N SER A 137 2.64 11.60 5.62
CA SER A 137 3.01 10.55 6.57
C SER A 137 2.04 9.37 6.51
N CYS A 138 0.74 9.62 6.38
CA CYS A 138 -0.25 8.55 6.18
C CYS A 138 0.00 7.74 4.90
N LEU A 139 0.35 8.40 3.80
CA LEU A 139 0.65 7.73 2.51
C LEU A 139 1.95 6.92 2.60
N LEU A 140 2.99 7.49 3.18
CA LEU A 140 4.27 6.82 3.41
C LEU A 140 4.11 5.57 4.29
N LEU A 141 3.26 5.64 5.31
CA LEU A 141 2.95 4.48 6.15
C LEU A 141 2.25 3.36 5.41
N ASP A 142 1.39 3.66 4.43
CA ASP A 142 0.75 2.61 3.65
C ASP A 142 1.78 1.84 2.81
N GLU A 143 2.74 2.54 2.19
CA GLU A 143 3.87 1.90 1.49
C GLU A 143 4.74 1.05 2.44
N ILE A 144 5.07 1.60 3.62
CA ILE A 144 5.84 0.88 4.65
C ILE A 144 5.10 -0.37 5.10
N ALA A 145 3.81 -0.24 5.43
CA ALA A 145 2.98 -1.35 5.91
C ALA A 145 2.88 -2.46 4.87
N ARG A 146 2.72 -2.08 3.59
CA ARG A 146 2.70 -3.02 2.47
C ARG A 146 4.02 -3.78 2.35
N GLN A 147 5.15 -3.08 2.33
CA GLN A 147 6.44 -3.73 2.18
C GLN A 147 6.78 -4.64 3.36
N LEU A 148 6.49 -4.22 4.59
CA LEU A 148 6.71 -5.07 5.77
C LEU A 148 5.85 -6.33 5.73
N ALA A 149 4.59 -6.22 5.30
CA ALA A 149 3.71 -7.38 5.14
C ALA A 149 4.21 -8.33 4.03
N TYR A 150 4.70 -7.78 2.92
CA TYR A 150 5.32 -8.54 1.84
C TYR A 150 6.54 -9.33 2.34
N ASP A 151 7.50 -8.66 2.99
CA ASP A 151 8.74 -9.31 3.42
C ASP A 151 8.47 -10.39 4.46
N ARG A 152 7.58 -10.11 5.42
CA ARG A 152 7.16 -11.06 6.43
C ARG A 152 6.59 -12.31 5.77
N GLU A 153 5.78 -12.14 4.73
CA GLU A 153 5.16 -13.29 4.07
C GLU A 153 6.14 -14.08 3.22
N VAL A 154 7.03 -13.40 2.49
CA VAL A 154 8.11 -14.09 1.78
C VAL A 154 8.93 -14.95 2.74
N VAL A 155 9.30 -14.42 3.91
CA VAL A 155 10.06 -15.17 4.93
C VAL A 155 9.23 -16.33 5.50
N ALA A 156 7.98 -16.10 5.89
CA ALA A 156 7.10 -17.13 6.46
C ALA A 156 6.89 -18.30 5.49
N VAL A 157 6.90 -18.03 4.19
CA VAL A 157 6.68 -19.03 3.15
C VAL A 157 7.96 -19.82 2.80
N GLN A 158 9.16 -19.32 3.08
CA GLN A 158 10.42 -19.99 2.69
C GLN A 158 10.52 -21.45 3.16
N GLU A 159 10.07 -21.75 4.37
CA GLU A 159 10.17 -23.10 4.96
C GLU A 159 9.20 -24.11 4.33
N ILE A 160 8.08 -23.61 3.80
CA ILE A 160 6.98 -24.40 3.24
C ILE A 160 6.93 -24.35 1.72
N ALA A 161 7.68 -23.42 1.11
CA ALA A 161 7.64 -23.12 -0.31
C ALA A 161 7.89 -24.36 -1.15
N GLY A 162 8.80 -25.26 -0.74
CA GLY A 162 9.06 -26.51 -1.47
C GLY A 162 7.83 -27.42 -1.58
N LYS A 163 7.11 -27.63 -0.47
CA LYS A 163 5.90 -28.46 -0.44
C LYS A 163 4.73 -27.79 -1.15
N VAL A 164 4.51 -26.51 -0.88
CA VAL A 164 3.43 -25.74 -1.52
C VAL A 164 3.68 -25.58 -3.02
N ARG A 165 4.93 -25.36 -3.45
CA ARG A 165 5.30 -25.36 -4.87
C ARG A 165 5.04 -26.70 -5.51
N GLN A 166 5.27 -27.82 -4.82
CA GLN A 166 4.89 -29.13 -5.35
C GLN A 166 3.37 -29.23 -5.48
N GLU A 167 2.60 -28.86 -4.45
CA GLU A 167 1.13 -28.86 -4.52
C GLU A 167 0.58 -27.98 -5.66
N VAL A 168 1.16 -26.80 -5.88
CA VAL A 168 0.76 -25.83 -6.91
C VAL A 168 1.30 -26.19 -8.31
N ASN A 169 2.52 -26.75 -8.41
CA ASN A 169 3.14 -27.14 -9.70
C ASN A 169 2.73 -28.55 -10.16
N VAL A 170 2.23 -29.42 -9.28
CA VAL A 170 1.61 -30.69 -9.69
C VAL A 170 0.46 -30.45 -10.68
N SER A 171 -0.13 -29.27 -10.66
CA SER A 171 -1.19 -28.89 -11.59
C SER A 171 -0.75 -28.71 -13.04
N ASN A 172 0.55 -28.53 -13.38
CA ASN A 172 1.04 -28.22 -14.74
C ASN A 172 0.17 -27.19 -15.51
N GLY A 173 -0.54 -26.35 -14.74
CA GLY A 173 -1.58 -25.48 -15.24
C GLY A 173 -1.00 -24.15 -15.72
N ASP A 174 -1.78 -23.46 -16.52
CA ASP A 174 -1.54 -22.07 -16.87
C ASP A 174 -1.40 -21.15 -15.63
N LEU A 175 -0.97 -19.91 -15.86
CA LEU A 175 -0.76 -18.93 -14.80
C LEU A 175 -2.02 -18.69 -13.96
N LEU A 176 -3.21 -18.71 -14.57
CA LEU A 176 -4.49 -18.57 -13.86
C LEU A 176 -4.67 -19.69 -12.84
N THR A 177 -4.50 -20.94 -13.26
CA THR A 177 -4.64 -22.10 -12.38
C THR A 177 -3.63 -22.04 -11.23
N ARG A 178 -2.36 -21.75 -11.53
CA ARG A 178 -1.31 -21.63 -10.50
C ARG A 178 -1.61 -20.50 -9.50
N THR A 179 -2.13 -19.38 -9.99
CA THR A 179 -2.55 -18.24 -9.15
C THR A 179 -3.69 -18.62 -8.22
N VAL A 180 -4.73 -19.26 -8.75
CA VAL A 180 -5.89 -19.71 -7.98
C VAL A 180 -5.48 -20.68 -6.88
N GLU A 181 -4.70 -21.71 -7.22
CA GLU A 181 -4.26 -22.71 -6.24
C GLU A 181 -3.37 -22.09 -5.15
N ALA A 182 -2.46 -21.19 -5.52
CA ALA A 182 -1.68 -20.44 -4.53
C ALA A 182 -2.58 -19.62 -3.59
N LEU A 183 -3.57 -18.91 -4.12
CA LEU A 183 -4.51 -18.11 -3.31
C LEU A 183 -5.38 -18.97 -2.38
N LYS A 184 -5.77 -20.18 -2.80
CA LYS A 184 -6.46 -21.14 -1.93
C LYS A 184 -5.57 -21.58 -0.77
N VAL A 185 -4.30 -21.89 -1.04
CA VAL A 185 -3.34 -22.25 0.02
C VAL A 185 -3.13 -21.07 0.98
N TYR A 186 -3.00 -19.85 0.46
CA TYR A 186 -2.94 -18.65 1.29
C TYR A 186 -4.18 -18.54 2.19
N PHE A 187 -5.37 -18.72 1.62
CA PHE A 187 -6.63 -18.63 2.35
C PHE A 187 -6.69 -19.62 3.53
N LEU A 188 -6.37 -20.90 3.30
CA LEU A 188 -6.42 -21.94 4.35
C LEU A 188 -5.42 -21.71 5.50
N ARG A 189 -4.32 -21.01 5.22
CA ARG A 189 -3.26 -20.76 6.21
C ARG A 189 -3.51 -19.54 7.06
N ARG A 190 -4.43 -18.66 6.67
CA ARG A 190 -4.70 -17.41 7.37
C ARG A 190 -5.88 -17.55 8.32
N THR A 191 -5.67 -17.14 9.56
CA THR A 191 -6.77 -17.03 10.52
C THR A 191 -7.47 -15.69 10.38
N TYR A 192 -8.75 -15.67 10.73
CA TYR A 192 -9.58 -14.48 10.76
C TYR A 192 -8.94 -13.30 11.52
N GLU A 193 -8.32 -13.57 12.67
CA GLU A 193 -7.73 -12.52 13.53
C GLU A 193 -6.55 -11.80 12.87
N HIS A 194 -5.73 -12.51 12.09
CA HIS A 194 -4.65 -11.89 11.31
C HIS A 194 -5.17 -10.95 10.23
N ILE A 195 -6.36 -11.20 9.71
CA ILE A 195 -6.92 -10.41 8.60
C ILE A 195 -7.75 -9.25 9.13
N LYS A 196 -8.55 -9.46 10.16
CA LYS A 196 -9.43 -8.46 10.77
C LYS A 196 -8.67 -7.22 11.26
N SER A 197 -7.45 -7.42 11.75
CA SER A 197 -6.58 -6.35 12.26
C SER A 197 -5.76 -5.63 11.18
N GLY A 198 -5.69 -6.19 9.97
CA GLY A 198 -4.89 -5.65 8.89
C GLY A 198 -5.54 -4.48 8.14
N THR A 199 -4.72 -3.68 7.47
CA THR A 199 -5.14 -2.65 6.51
C THR A 199 -5.11 -3.19 5.08
N ALA A 200 -5.74 -2.47 4.14
CA ALA A 200 -5.69 -2.82 2.72
C ALA A 200 -4.24 -2.93 2.20
N ALA A 201 -3.37 -2.00 2.60
CA ALA A 201 -1.95 -2.05 2.26
C ALA A 201 -1.26 -3.32 2.78
N GLN A 202 -1.55 -3.73 4.02
CA GLN A 202 -0.99 -4.96 4.59
C GLN A 202 -1.51 -6.21 3.89
N TRP A 203 -2.80 -6.26 3.53
CA TRP A 203 -3.36 -7.39 2.79
C TRP A 203 -2.74 -7.52 1.41
N LEU A 204 -2.60 -6.40 0.69
CA LEU A 204 -2.00 -6.37 -0.64
C LEU A 204 -0.53 -6.80 -0.62
N GLY A 205 0.25 -6.29 0.34
CA GLY A 205 1.64 -6.71 0.56
C GLY A 205 1.75 -8.19 0.92
N SER A 206 0.91 -8.66 1.83
CA SER A 206 0.87 -10.06 2.25
C SER A 206 0.53 -11.01 1.10
N VAL A 207 -0.54 -10.74 0.34
CA VAL A 207 -0.95 -11.60 -0.78
C VAL A 207 0.12 -11.60 -1.89
N SER A 208 0.65 -10.43 -2.27
CA SER A 208 1.72 -10.35 -3.27
C SER A 208 2.99 -11.06 -2.83
N GLY A 209 3.40 -10.93 -1.56
CA GLY A 209 4.55 -11.64 -0.99
C GLY A 209 4.38 -13.15 -1.01
N PHE A 210 3.19 -13.64 -0.66
CA PHE A 210 2.88 -15.06 -0.75
C PHE A 210 2.99 -15.58 -2.18
N LEU A 211 2.35 -14.88 -3.14
CA LEU A 211 2.36 -15.27 -4.55
C LEU A 211 3.77 -15.27 -5.13
N ALA A 212 4.57 -14.25 -4.86
CA ALA A 212 5.96 -14.18 -5.30
C ALA A 212 6.83 -15.31 -4.72
N ALA A 213 6.55 -15.75 -3.49
CA ALA A 213 7.28 -16.85 -2.88
C ALA A 213 6.86 -18.23 -3.43
N ILE A 214 5.60 -18.39 -3.85
CA ILE A 214 5.05 -19.68 -4.30
C ILE A 214 5.14 -19.88 -5.80
N ILE A 215 4.89 -18.87 -6.61
CA ILE A 215 4.83 -19.01 -8.07
C ILE A 215 6.20 -18.61 -8.64
N PRO A 216 7.04 -19.56 -9.10
CA PRO A 216 8.34 -19.21 -9.66
C PRO A 216 8.21 -18.38 -10.93
N ASP A 217 9.21 -17.52 -11.16
CA ASP A 217 9.42 -16.73 -12.38
C ASP A 217 8.30 -15.75 -12.76
N VAL A 218 7.48 -15.33 -11.77
CA VAL A 218 6.46 -14.29 -11.98
C VAL A 218 6.99 -12.90 -11.68
N ALA A 219 6.54 -11.94 -12.49
CA ALA A 219 6.55 -10.53 -12.12
C ALA A 219 5.17 -10.18 -11.51
N ILE A 220 5.16 -9.51 -10.35
CA ILE A 220 3.94 -9.03 -9.72
C ILE A 220 4.00 -7.52 -9.63
N THR A 221 3.04 -6.86 -10.27
CA THR A 221 2.85 -5.41 -10.20
C THR A 221 1.66 -5.09 -9.32
N ILE A 222 1.85 -4.24 -8.31
CA ILE A 222 0.82 -3.77 -7.40
C ILE A 222 0.25 -2.45 -7.92
N ASP A 223 -1.06 -2.20 -7.73
CA ASP A 223 -1.75 -1.03 -8.28
C ASP A 223 -1.50 -0.88 -9.79
N ALA A 224 -1.53 -2.03 -10.49
CA ALA A 224 -1.05 -2.17 -11.85
C ALA A 224 -1.89 -1.30 -12.80
N PRO A 225 -1.29 -0.31 -13.49
CA PRO A 225 -1.99 0.47 -14.49
C PRO A 225 -2.35 -0.42 -15.68
N LEU A 226 -3.64 -0.41 -16.05
CA LEU A 226 -4.22 -1.21 -17.12
C LEU A 226 -4.71 -0.29 -18.25
N GLY A 227 -4.52 -0.73 -19.50
CA GLY A 227 -5.02 -0.03 -20.68
C GLY A 227 -4.04 0.97 -21.31
N ARG A 228 -4.53 1.73 -22.30
CA ARG A 228 -3.77 2.79 -22.98
C ARG A 228 -3.77 4.07 -22.15
N GLU A 229 -2.79 4.95 -22.37
CA GLU A 229 -2.51 6.19 -21.60
C GLU A 229 -3.73 7.07 -21.25
N SER A 230 -4.83 7.00 -21.99
CA SER A 230 -6.06 7.79 -21.77
C SER A 230 -7.04 7.23 -20.75
N LEU A 231 -6.95 5.95 -20.38
CA LEU A 231 -7.83 5.32 -19.40
C LEU A 231 -7.02 4.95 -18.16
N HIS A 232 -7.18 5.72 -17.08
CA HIS A 232 -6.55 5.41 -15.79
C HIS A 232 -7.34 4.31 -15.07
N ILE A 233 -7.15 3.08 -15.54
CA ILE A 233 -7.70 1.89 -14.92
C ILE A 233 -6.58 1.20 -14.15
N THR A 234 -6.83 0.73 -12.94
CA THR A 234 -5.82 0.03 -12.12
C THR A 234 -6.40 -1.24 -11.55
N ALA A 235 -5.64 -2.33 -11.60
CA ALA A 235 -5.93 -3.54 -10.84
C ALA A 235 -5.14 -3.56 -9.52
N ASP A 236 -5.68 -4.24 -8.50
CA ASP A 236 -4.97 -4.42 -7.23
C ASP A 236 -3.62 -5.12 -7.46
N LEU A 237 -3.63 -6.23 -8.22
CA LEU A 237 -2.42 -6.93 -8.67
C LEU A 237 -2.51 -7.34 -10.15
N LEU A 238 -1.37 -7.28 -10.83
CA LEU A 238 -1.12 -7.93 -12.12
C LEU A 238 0.02 -8.92 -11.96
N ILE A 239 -0.24 -10.19 -12.30
CA ILE A 239 0.75 -11.26 -12.27
C ILE A 239 1.10 -11.61 -13.72
N GLU A 240 2.39 -11.61 -14.05
CA GLU A 240 2.89 -11.91 -15.40
C GLU A 240 3.92 -13.04 -15.36
N CYS A 241 3.79 -13.99 -16.29
CA CYS A 241 4.74 -15.09 -16.47
C CYS A 241 4.89 -15.35 -17.98
N GLY A 242 5.99 -14.89 -18.58
CA GLY A 242 6.15 -14.93 -20.03
C GLY A 242 5.06 -14.13 -20.75
N ASN A 243 4.21 -14.80 -21.52
CA ASN A 243 3.08 -14.17 -22.23
C ASN A 243 1.75 -14.27 -21.46
N GLU A 244 1.72 -14.99 -20.34
CA GLU A 244 0.52 -15.15 -19.54
C GLU A 244 0.37 -13.99 -18.56
N ARG A 245 -0.86 -13.51 -18.39
CA ARG A 245 -1.19 -12.38 -17.52
C ARG A 245 -2.47 -12.67 -16.77
N VAL A 246 -2.48 -12.43 -15.47
CA VAL A 246 -3.64 -12.60 -14.61
C VAL A 246 -3.86 -11.35 -13.78
N ILE A 247 -5.06 -10.77 -13.87
CA ILE A 247 -5.51 -9.70 -12.98
C ILE A 247 -6.01 -10.34 -11.67
N VAL A 248 -5.61 -9.81 -10.51
CA VAL A 248 -6.16 -10.23 -9.22
C VAL A 248 -6.71 -9.03 -8.46
N GLU A 249 -7.98 -9.11 -8.10
CA GLU A 249 -8.71 -8.11 -7.30
C GLU A 249 -8.96 -8.64 -5.89
N ILE A 250 -8.44 -7.96 -4.88
CA ILE A 250 -8.53 -8.39 -3.47
C ILE A 250 -9.68 -7.66 -2.80
N LYS A 251 -10.61 -8.41 -2.21
CA LYS A 251 -11.77 -7.84 -1.51
C LYS A 251 -11.83 -8.35 -0.08
N ASN A 252 -12.09 -7.45 0.85
CA ASN A 252 -12.08 -7.78 2.28
C ASN A 252 -13.40 -8.32 2.81
N ARG A 253 -14.49 -8.21 2.06
CA ARG A 253 -15.81 -8.71 2.43
C ARG A 253 -16.58 -9.04 1.17
N LEU A 254 -17.26 -10.18 1.17
CA LEU A 254 -18.29 -10.45 0.19
C LEU A 254 -19.56 -9.72 0.60
N ASN A 255 -20.15 -9.01 -0.36
CA ASN A 255 -21.52 -8.54 -0.27
C ASN A 255 -22.29 -9.06 -1.48
N ILE A 256 -23.19 -10.01 -1.24
CA ILE A 256 -23.97 -10.73 -2.27
C ILE A 256 -24.78 -9.74 -3.12
N LEU A 257 -25.31 -8.66 -2.52
CA LEU A 257 -26.09 -7.66 -3.23
C LEU A 257 -25.27 -6.89 -4.27
N THR A 258 -23.96 -6.76 -4.06
CA THR A 258 -23.04 -6.05 -4.96
C THR A 258 -22.15 -6.99 -5.77
N TYR A 259 -22.29 -8.30 -5.61
CA TYR A 259 -21.40 -9.27 -6.24
C TYR A 259 -21.44 -9.18 -7.77
N LYS A 260 -22.62 -9.05 -8.36
CA LYS A 260 -22.77 -8.84 -9.81
C LYS A 260 -22.08 -7.55 -10.29
N HIS A 261 -22.14 -6.48 -9.49
CA HIS A 261 -21.45 -5.24 -9.83
C HIS A 261 -19.94 -5.41 -9.81
N LEU A 262 -19.41 -6.15 -8.82
CA LEU A 262 -18.00 -6.48 -8.76
C LEU A 262 -17.55 -7.32 -9.97
N LEU A 263 -18.31 -8.36 -10.35
CA LEU A 263 -18.01 -9.15 -11.55
C LEU A 263 -17.92 -8.25 -12.80
N ASN A 264 -18.93 -7.38 -12.99
CA ASN A 264 -18.93 -6.44 -14.10
C ASN A 264 -17.72 -5.49 -14.06
N GLN A 265 -17.32 -5.01 -12.88
CA GLN A 265 -16.14 -4.16 -12.75
C GLN A 265 -14.87 -4.88 -13.22
N VAL A 266 -14.64 -6.12 -12.77
CA VAL A 266 -13.46 -6.90 -13.16
C VAL A 266 -13.49 -7.26 -14.64
N GLU A 267 -14.66 -7.60 -15.19
CA GLU A 267 -14.83 -7.80 -16.63
C GLU A 267 -14.46 -6.54 -17.42
N GLN A 268 -14.81 -5.33 -16.95
CA GLN A 268 -14.38 -4.09 -17.60
C GLN A 268 -12.86 -3.87 -17.51
N LEU A 269 -12.21 -4.27 -16.42
CA LEU A 269 -10.74 -4.25 -16.31
C LEU A 269 -10.11 -5.16 -17.37
N MET A 270 -10.64 -6.38 -17.50
CA MET A 270 -10.18 -7.40 -18.45
C MET A 270 -10.39 -6.94 -19.90
N LEU A 271 -11.57 -6.41 -20.23
CA LEU A 271 -11.87 -5.81 -21.54
C LEU A 271 -10.89 -4.68 -21.90
N SER A 272 -10.69 -3.75 -20.97
CA SER A 272 -9.90 -2.54 -21.23
C SER A 272 -8.40 -2.82 -21.33
N SER A 273 -7.92 -3.88 -20.67
CA SER A 273 -6.52 -4.31 -20.70
C SER A 273 -6.21 -5.31 -21.80
N GLY A 274 -7.22 -6.00 -22.35
CA GLY A 274 -7.05 -7.14 -23.24
C GLY A 274 -6.52 -8.40 -22.53
N ILE A 275 -6.58 -8.44 -21.20
CA ILE A 275 -6.17 -9.60 -20.40
C ILE A 275 -7.38 -10.52 -20.23
N SER A 276 -7.23 -11.78 -20.65
CA SER A 276 -8.32 -12.78 -20.65
C SER A 276 -8.51 -13.50 -19.32
N ASP A 277 -7.54 -13.43 -18.40
CA ASP A 277 -7.59 -14.18 -17.14
C ASP A 277 -7.66 -13.24 -15.93
N GLY A 278 -8.59 -13.54 -15.02
CA GLY A 278 -8.83 -12.73 -13.83
C GLY A 278 -9.20 -13.57 -12.61
N VAL A 279 -8.89 -13.04 -11.43
CA VAL A 279 -9.25 -13.62 -10.14
C VAL A 279 -9.86 -12.54 -9.24
N ILE A 280 -11.02 -12.83 -8.65
CA ILE A 280 -11.54 -12.09 -7.50
C ILE A 280 -11.23 -12.90 -6.25
N PHE A 281 -10.39 -12.33 -5.38
CA PHE A 281 -9.95 -12.98 -4.15
C PHE A 281 -10.57 -12.31 -2.93
N PHE A 282 -11.54 -12.99 -2.30
CA PHE A 282 -12.05 -12.55 -1.01
C PHE A 282 -11.18 -13.07 0.13
N LEU A 283 -10.75 -12.16 1.00
CA LEU A 283 -9.98 -12.52 2.19
C LEU A 283 -10.82 -13.41 3.14
N PRO A 284 -10.18 -14.33 3.91
CA PRO A 284 -10.83 -15.14 4.94
C PRO A 284 -11.33 -14.32 6.16
N THR A 285 -12.29 -13.42 5.95
CA THR A 285 -12.84 -12.53 6.98
C THR A 285 -14.11 -13.06 7.65
N MET A 286 -14.49 -14.31 7.40
CA MET A 286 -15.66 -14.95 8.04
C MET A 286 -15.17 -16.06 8.95
N LEU A 287 -15.63 -16.05 10.22
CA LEU A 287 -15.17 -16.94 11.30
C LEU A 287 -15.45 -18.44 11.06
N GLU A 288 -16.33 -18.79 10.12
CA GLU A 288 -16.96 -20.11 10.07
C GLU A 288 -16.53 -21.00 8.90
N SER A 289 -15.72 -20.53 7.95
CA SER A 289 -15.40 -21.31 6.76
C SER A 289 -13.93 -21.72 6.69
N GLU A 290 -13.59 -22.86 7.29
CA GLU A 290 -12.45 -23.67 6.81
C GLU A 290 -12.66 -24.14 5.36
N LYS A 291 -13.89 -23.99 4.85
CA LYS A 291 -14.27 -24.28 3.47
C LYS A 291 -13.97 -23.10 2.57
N ILE A 292 -13.26 -23.37 1.48
CA ILE A 292 -13.08 -22.44 0.37
C ILE A 292 -14.11 -22.78 -0.69
N TYR A 293 -14.77 -21.76 -1.21
CA TYR A 293 -15.62 -21.87 -2.38
C TYR A 293 -14.93 -21.24 -3.57
N GLU A 294 -15.06 -21.92 -4.69
CA GLU A 294 -14.59 -21.46 -5.98
C GLU A 294 -15.76 -21.43 -6.96
N ALA A 295 -15.86 -20.32 -7.69
CA ALA A 295 -16.77 -20.18 -8.82
C ALA A 295 -15.97 -19.79 -10.07
N GLU A 296 -16.33 -20.39 -11.21
CA GLU A 296 -15.79 -20.05 -12.51
C GLU A 296 -16.85 -19.33 -13.34
N ASN A 297 -16.48 -18.17 -13.88
CA ASN A 297 -17.31 -17.39 -14.78
C ASN A 297 -16.57 -17.24 -16.10
N VAL A 298 -17.23 -17.66 -17.18
CA VAL A 298 -16.76 -17.38 -18.53
C VAL A 298 -17.35 -16.05 -18.96
N ILE A 299 -16.49 -15.11 -19.35
CA ILE A 299 -16.83 -13.74 -19.73
C ILE A 299 -16.25 -13.42 -21.12
N LEU A 300 -16.47 -12.20 -21.64
CA LEU A 300 -15.92 -11.78 -22.95
C LEU A 300 -16.34 -12.68 -24.12
N ASP A 301 -17.64 -12.97 -24.23
CA ASP A 301 -18.20 -13.85 -25.27
C ASP A 301 -17.53 -15.23 -25.36
N GLY A 302 -17.00 -15.76 -24.25
CA GLY A 302 -16.38 -17.09 -24.19
C GLY A 302 -14.85 -17.09 -24.07
N ASN A 303 -14.20 -15.93 -24.25
CA ASN A 303 -12.74 -15.85 -24.32
C ASN A 303 -12.07 -15.49 -22.98
N GLY A 304 -12.83 -14.99 -22.00
CA GLY A 304 -12.30 -14.60 -20.71
C GLY A 304 -12.65 -15.59 -19.59
N ARG A 305 -11.69 -15.85 -18.70
CA ARG A 305 -11.85 -16.74 -17.55
C ARG A 305 -11.70 -15.94 -16.26
N LEU A 306 -12.77 -15.85 -15.50
CA LEU A 306 -12.81 -15.16 -14.22
C LEU A 306 -13.10 -16.16 -13.10
N ARG A 307 -12.14 -16.34 -12.20
CA ARG A 307 -12.26 -17.24 -11.05
C ARG A 307 -12.52 -16.42 -9.79
N THR A 308 -13.46 -16.85 -8.97
CA THR A 308 -13.74 -16.22 -7.67
C THR A 308 -13.41 -17.18 -6.55
N ILE A 309 -12.60 -16.74 -5.58
CA ILE A 309 -12.28 -17.49 -4.36
C ILE A 309 -12.92 -16.78 -3.18
N SER A 310 -13.73 -17.51 -2.39
CA SER A 310 -14.58 -16.92 -1.36
C SER A 310 -14.73 -17.78 -0.10
N PRO A 311 -14.90 -17.16 1.10
CA PRO A 311 -15.30 -17.85 2.33
C PRO A 311 -16.72 -18.43 2.29
N VAL A 312 -17.58 -17.96 1.38
CA VAL A 312 -18.97 -18.42 1.28
C VAL A 312 -19.29 -18.83 -0.14
N ALA A 313 -20.23 -19.75 -0.30
CA ALA A 313 -20.74 -20.17 -1.60
C ALA A 313 -21.35 -18.97 -2.33
N ILE A 314 -21.10 -18.88 -3.63
CA ILE A 314 -21.57 -17.82 -4.52
C ILE A 314 -22.34 -18.42 -5.68
#